data_AF-A0A928AG23-F1
#
_entry.id   AF-A0A928AG23-F1
#
_cell.length_a   1.000
_cell.length_b   1.000
_cell.length_c   1.000
_cell.angle_alpha   90.00
_cell.angle_beta   90.00
_cell.angle_gamma   90.00
#
_symmetry.space_group_name_H-M   'P 1'
#
loop_
_entity.id
_entity.type
_entity.pdbx_description
1 polymer ?
#
loop_
_entity_poly.entity_id
_entity_poly.type
_entity_poly.pdbx_seq_one_letter_code
_entity_poly.pdbx_strand_id
1 'polypeptide(L)'
;MGKKIKIKDIEGEAEELTKFFADSNCSLEDYLNPNKSPKIKVSALIVTVVVYAILACVLFCLPKEHIIMTKILTIICFMLAGVSVIFTHLYWRNTTATIIAGAVLFLLYLVAIEVISPAEAGLNVKDKIENISS
;
A
#
# COMPACT_ATOMS: atom_id res chain seq x y z
N MET A 1 -11.00 24.06 53.93
CA MET A 1 -10.74 25.02 52.84
C MET A 1 -10.29 24.24 51.62
N GLY A 2 -11.19 24.01 50.65
CA GLY A 2 -10.84 23.31 49.41
C GLY A 2 -9.97 24.20 48.53
N LYS A 3 -8.73 23.80 48.26
CA LYS A 3 -7.86 24.47 47.29
C LYS A 3 -8.54 24.39 45.92
N LYS A 4 -8.91 25.55 45.35
CA LYS A 4 -9.28 25.66 43.93
C LYS A 4 -8.05 25.28 43.11
N ILE A 5 -8.06 24.08 42.54
CA ILE A 5 -7.08 23.64 41.54
C ILE A 5 -7.22 24.60 40.36
N LYS A 6 -6.14 25.33 40.04
CA LYS A 6 -6.16 26.24 38.89
C LYS A 6 -5.93 25.38 37.64
N ILE A 7 -6.56 25.73 36.52
CA ILE A 7 -6.44 25.00 35.24
C ILE A 7 -4.96 24.84 34.82
N LYS A 8 -4.12 25.80 35.24
CA LYS A 8 -2.65 25.78 35.07
C LYS A 8 -1.90 24.66 35.80
N ASP A 9 -2.53 24.00 36.78
CA ASP A 9 -1.96 22.84 37.49
C ASP A 9 -2.33 21.51 36.81
N ILE A 10 -3.25 21.53 35.83
CA ILE A 10 -3.74 20.35 35.09
C ILE A 10 -3.04 20.24 33.73
N GLU A 11 -2.75 21.38 33.12
CA GLU A 11 -1.91 21.50 31.92
C GLU A 11 -0.46 21.64 32.41
N GLY A 12 0.29 20.53 32.47
CA GLY A 12 1.73 20.58 32.76
C GLY A 12 2.43 21.69 31.95
N GLU A 13 3.46 22.31 32.52
CA GLU A 13 4.12 23.46 31.92
C GLU A 13 4.41 23.21 30.44
N ALA A 14 4.16 24.19 29.57
CA ALA A 14 4.32 24.02 28.12
C ALA A 14 5.69 23.43 27.73
N GLU A 15 6.72 23.68 28.56
CA GLU A 15 8.04 23.04 28.46
C GLU A 15 8.02 21.51 28.66
N GLU A 16 7.28 20.99 29.63
CA GLU A 16 7.12 19.55 29.86
C GLU A 16 6.39 18.88 28.71
N LEU A 17 5.36 19.53 28.16
CA LEU A 17 4.68 19.05 26.95
C LEU A 17 5.65 19.00 25.77
N THR A 18 6.44 20.06 25.53
CA THR A 18 7.43 20.04 24.44
C THR A 18 8.52 18.99 24.63
N LYS A 19 8.99 18.75 25.87
CA LYS A 19 9.92 17.66 26.18
C LYS A 19 9.29 16.29 25.97
N PHE A 20 8.05 16.09 26.43
CA PHE A 20 7.32 14.84 26.24
C PHE A 20 7.16 14.49 24.75
N PHE A 21 6.82 15.47 23.91
CA PHE A 21 6.71 15.29 22.45
C PHE A 21 8.08 15.10 21.77
N ALA A 22 9.13 15.80 22.24
CA ALA A 22 10.49 15.60 21.75
C ALA A 22 11.02 14.19 22.08
N ASP A 23 10.83 13.72 23.32
CA ASP A 23 11.27 12.40 23.79
C ASP A 23 10.46 11.27 23.14
N SER A 24 9.18 11.52 22.82
CA SER A 24 8.30 10.57 22.13
C SER A 24 8.48 10.56 20.61
N ASN A 25 9.38 11.39 20.07
CA ASN A 25 9.61 11.56 18.63
C ASN A 25 8.32 11.85 17.84
N CYS A 26 7.36 12.52 18.48
CA CYS A 26 6.02 12.80 17.96
C CYS A 26 5.81 14.30 18.10
N SER A 27 5.57 15.04 17.01
CA SER A 27 5.33 16.47 17.14
C SER A 27 3.91 16.73 17.63
N LEU A 28 3.70 17.83 18.38
CA LEU A 28 2.37 18.26 18.82
C LEU A 28 1.41 18.42 17.62
N GLU A 29 1.92 18.84 16.46
CA GLU A 29 1.18 18.88 15.20
C GLU A 29 0.70 17.50 14.74
N ASP A 30 1.52 16.46 14.89
CA ASP A 30 1.17 15.09 14.47
C ASP A 30 0.17 14.46 15.44
N TYR A 31 0.23 14.84 16.73
CA TYR A 31 -0.77 14.47 17.74
C TYR A 31 -2.13 15.14 17.48
N LEU A 32 -2.12 16.43 17.13
CA LEU A 32 -3.34 17.19 16.83
C LEU A 32 -3.93 16.86 15.45
N ASN A 33 -3.10 16.41 14.50
CA ASN A 33 -3.54 15.97 13.16
C ASN A 33 -3.23 14.49 12.93
N PRO A 34 -4.00 13.56 13.52
CA PRO A 34 -3.85 12.12 13.24
C PRO A 34 -4.07 11.78 11.75
N ASN A 35 -4.69 12.70 10.99
CA ASN A 35 -4.92 12.60 9.56
C ASN A 35 -3.78 13.14 8.68
N LYS A 36 -2.61 13.53 9.22
CA LYS A 36 -1.45 13.88 8.39
C LYS A 36 -1.11 12.69 7.48
N SER A 37 -1.26 12.88 6.18
CA SER A 37 -0.91 11.86 5.18
C SER A 37 0.57 11.52 5.32
N PRO A 38 0.96 10.23 5.35
CA PRO A 38 2.38 9.88 5.42
C PRO A 38 3.13 10.54 4.26
N LYS A 39 4.33 11.07 4.53
CA LYS A 39 5.20 11.74 3.54
C LYS A 39 5.81 10.74 2.54
N ILE A 40 5.00 9.85 1.97
CA ILE A 40 5.44 9.00 0.87
C ILE A 40 5.44 9.86 -0.39
N LYS A 41 6.61 10.01 -1.01
CA LYS A 41 6.72 10.69 -2.30
C LYS A 41 6.01 9.84 -3.35
N VAL A 42 5.15 10.47 -4.16
CA VAL A 42 4.47 9.82 -5.30
C VAL A 42 5.47 9.09 -6.22
N SER A 43 6.69 9.64 -6.34
CA SER A 43 7.78 9.02 -7.09
C SER A 43 8.11 7.60 -6.60
N ALA A 44 8.03 7.32 -5.30
CA ALA A 44 8.30 5.99 -4.76
C ALA A 44 7.22 5.00 -5.20
N LEU A 45 5.94 5.40 -5.18
CA LEU A 45 4.83 4.58 -5.66
C LEU A 45 4.97 4.29 -7.16
N ILE A 46 5.27 5.31 -7.98
CA ILE A 46 5.47 5.15 -9.42
C ILE A 46 6.63 4.18 -9.70
N VAL A 47 7.76 4.34 -9.01
CA VAL A 47 8.92 3.46 -9.18
C VAL A 47 8.57 2.01 -8.85
N THR A 48 7.86 1.75 -7.73
CA THR A 48 7.47 0.39 -7.36
C THR A 48 6.57 -0.25 -8.41
N VAL A 49 5.60 0.49 -8.95
CA VAL A 49 4.67 -0.01 -9.99
C VAL A 49 5.41 -0.30 -11.30
N VAL A 50 6.32 0.59 -11.73
CA VAL A 50 7.11 0.40 -12.95
C VAL A 50 8.03 -0.82 -12.82
N VAL A 51 8.72 -0.96 -11.68
CA VAL A 51 9.60 -2.11 -11.42
C VAL A 51 8.79 -3.41 -11.40
N TYR A 52 7.62 -3.41 -10.77
CA TYR A 52 6.71 -4.55 -10.79
C TYR A 52 6.30 -4.94 -12.22
N ALA A 53 5.91 -3.97 -13.05
CA ALA A 53 5.50 -4.23 -14.44
C ALA A 53 6.64 -4.85 -15.27
N ILE A 54 7.86 -4.31 -15.14
CA ILE A 54 9.04 -4.87 -15.81
C ILE A 54 9.28 -6.31 -15.37
N LEU A 55 9.22 -6.60 -14.07
CA LEU A 55 9.42 -7.94 -13.54
C LEU A 55 8.33 -8.92 -13.99
N ALA A 56 7.08 -8.49 -14.05
CA ALA A 56 5.98 -9.28 -14.57
C ALA A 56 6.18 -9.63 -16.05
N CYS A 57 6.63 -8.67 -16.87
CA CYS A 57 6.98 -8.92 -18.26
C CYS A 57 8.16 -9.88 -18.41
N VAL A 58 9.21 -9.73 -17.60
CA VAL A 58 10.36 -10.65 -17.62
C VAL A 58 9.92 -12.06 -17.22
N LEU A 59 9.07 -12.19 -16.19
CA LEU A 59 8.54 -13.47 -15.74
C LEU A 59 7.71 -14.16 -16.82
N PHE A 60 6.89 -13.40 -17.54
CA PHE A 60 6.08 -13.90 -18.65
C PHE A 60 6.92 -14.37 -19.85
N CYS A 61 8.02 -13.68 -20.16
CA CYS A 61 8.90 -14.04 -21.28
C CYS A 61 9.97 -15.08 -20.94
N LEU A 62 10.12 -15.47 -19.66
CA LEU A 62 11.22 -16.33 -19.22
C LEU A 62 10.99 -17.78 -19.70
N PRO A 63 11.99 -18.45 -20.31
CA PRO A 63 11.86 -19.85 -20.68
C PRO A 63 11.65 -20.74 -19.44
N LYS A 64 10.74 -21.72 -19.55
CA LYS A 64 10.38 -22.66 -18.46
C LYS A 64 11.54 -23.56 -18.01
N GLU A 65 12.62 -23.61 -18.78
CA GLU A 65 13.83 -24.36 -18.48
C GLU A 65 14.59 -23.81 -17.26
N HIS A 66 14.41 -22.52 -16.94
CA HIS A 66 15.04 -21.87 -15.79
C HIS A 66 14.16 -21.89 -14.53
N ILE A 67 13.72 -23.08 -14.11
CA ILE A 67 12.76 -23.29 -13.00
C ILE A 67 13.14 -22.54 -11.72
N ILE A 68 14.42 -22.52 -11.35
CA ILE A 68 14.89 -21.84 -10.12
C ILE A 68 14.73 -20.31 -10.25
N MET A 69 15.12 -19.74 -11.38
CA MET A 69 15.00 -18.29 -11.63
C MET A 69 13.53 -17.87 -11.69
N THR A 70 12.68 -18.65 -12.37
CA THR A 70 11.23 -18.39 -12.41
C THR A 70 10.67 -18.34 -10.99
N LYS A 71 10.94 -19.33 -10.13
CA LYS A 71 10.45 -19.37 -8.75
C LYS A 71 10.89 -18.16 -7.92
N ILE A 72 12.16 -17.79 -8.01
CA ILE A 72 12.70 -16.61 -7.30
C ILE A 72 12.00 -15.35 -7.78
N LEU A 73 11.86 -15.18 -9.10
CA LEU A 73 11.27 -14.00 -9.69
C LEU A 73 9.77 -13.90 -9.39
N THR A 74 9.06 -15.02 -9.35
CA THR A 74 7.65 -15.10 -8.90
C THR A 74 7.48 -14.56 -7.48
N ILE A 75 8.32 -14.99 -6.53
CA ILE A 75 8.27 -14.53 -5.13
C ILE A 75 8.54 -13.02 -5.05
N ILE A 76 9.57 -12.54 -5.77
CA ILE A 76 9.92 -11.12 -5.81
C ILE A 76 8.75 -10.30 -6.37
N CYS A 77 8.13 -10.77 -7.46
CA CYS A 77 7.00 -10.10 -8.09
C CYS A 77 5.78 -10.03 -7.16
N PHE A 78 5.50 -11.10 -6.42
CA PHE A 78 4.43 -11.14 -5.43
C PHE A 78 4.68 -10.17 -4.26
N MET A 79 5.90 -10.13 -3.73
CA MET A 79 6.28 -9.19 -2.66
C MET A 79 6.16 -7.74 -3.12
N LEU A 80 6.57 -7.42 -4.35
CA LEU A 80 6.44 -6.09 -4.94
C LEU A 80 4.98 -5.66 -5.15
N ALA A 81 4.10 -6.59 -5.54
CA ALA A 81 2.67 -6.34 -5.60
C ALA A 81 2.13 -5.94 -4.22
N GLY A 82 2.49 -6.69 -3.17
CA GLY A 82 2.11 -6.37 -1.79
C GLY A 82 2.59 -4.99 -1.34
N VAL A 83 3.86 -4.65 -1.58
CA VAL A 83 4.41 -3.32 -1.27
C VAL A 83 3.67 -2.21 -2.01
N SER A 84 3.32 -2.42 -3.28
CA SER A 84 2.56 -1.45 -4.09
C SER A 84 1.16 -1.20 -3.52
N VAL A 85 0.48 -2.24 -3.06
CA VAL A 85 -0.83 -2.12 -2.39
C VAL A 85 -0.71 -1.36 -1.07
N ILE A 86 0.31 -1.65 -0.26
CA ILE A 86 0.56 -0.94 1.00
C ILE A 86 0.84 0.54 0.74
N PHE A 87 1.68 0.87 -0.25
CA PHE A 87 1.95 2.27 -0.61
C PHE A 87 0.69 2.99 -1.11
N THR A 88 -0.14 2.31 -1.90
CA THR A 88 -1.42 2.84 -2.36
C THR A 88 -2.34 3.15 -1.16
N HIS A 89 -2.42 2.23 -0.21
CA HIS A 89 -3.22 2.41 1.01
C HIS A 89 -2.71 3.56 1.87
N LEU A 90 -1.39 3.60 2.13
CA LEU A 90 -0.78 4.63 2.96
C LEU A 90 -0.90 6.02 2.32
N TYR A 91 -0.73 6.12 1.00
CA TYR A 91 -0.77 7.41 0.30
C TYR A 91 -2.19 7.96 0.15
N TRP A 92 -3.12 7.16 -0.38
CA TRP A 92 -4.49 7.63 -0.65
C TRP A 92 -5.44 7.46 0.54
N ARG A 93 -5.11 6.61 1.52
CA ARG A 93 -5.97 6.23 2.66
C ARG A 93 -7.39 5.83 2.25
N ASN A 94 -7.53 5.35 1.01
CA ASN A 94 -8.80 4.96 0.41
C ASN A 94 -8.83 3.45 0.21
N THR A 95 -9.63 2.77 1.03
CA THR A 95 -9.77 1.31 1.00
C THR A 95 -10.30 0.82 -0.35
N THR A 96 -11.23 1.52 -0.98
CA THR A 96 -11.79 1.14 -2.29
C THR A 96 -10.72 1.18 -3.37
N ALA A 97 -9.95 2.27 -3.44
CA ALA A 97 -8.85 2.39 -4.40
C ALA A 97 -7.75 1.34 -4.16
N THR A 98 -7.49 1.03 -2.89
CA THR A 98 -6.52 -0.01 -2.48
C THR A 98 -6.98 -1.40 -2.95
N ILE A 99 -8.26 -1.74 -2.76
CA ILE A 99 -8.84 -3.03 -3.18
C ILE A 99 -8.76 -3.16 -4.71
N ILE A 100 -9.14 -2.12 -5.45
CA ILE A 100 -9.08 -2.12 -6.91
C ILE A 100 -7.63 -2.31 -7.38
N ALA A 101 -6.69 -1.56 -6.82
CA ALA A 101 -5.27 -1.68 -7.16
C ALA A 101 -4.74 -3.09 -6.85
N GLY A 102 -5.10 -3.66 -5.70
CA GLY A 102 -4.72 -5.02 -5.33
C GLY A 102 -5.29 -6.07 -6.27
N ALA A 103 -6.56 -5.95 -6.67
CA ALA A 103 -7.18 -6.86 -7.62
C ALA A 103 -6.50 -6.81 -9.00
N VAL A 104 -6.18 -5.61 -9.50
CA VAL A 104 -5.49 -5.43 -10.79
C VAL A 104 -4.08 -6.03 -10.75
N LEU A 105 -3.29 -5.73 -9.70
CA LEU A 105 -1.95 -6.29 -9.54
C LEU A 105 -1.98 -7.81 -9.40
N PHE A 106 -2.97 -8.35 -8.70
CA PHE A 106 -3.12 -9.80 -8.56
C PHE A 106 -3.48 -10.47 -9.90
N LEU A 107 -4.38 -9.88 -10.68
CA LEU A 107 -4.72 -10.38 -12.02
C LEU A 107 -3.50 -10.35 -12.96
N LEU A 108 -2.73 -9.26 -12.96
CA LEU A 108 -1.49 -9.17 -13.75
C LEU A 108 -0.47 -10.22 -13.32
N TYR A 109 -0.34 -10.47 -12.02
CA TYR A 109 0.52 -11.54 -11.51
C TYR A 109 0.09 -12.92 -12.03
N LEU A 110 -1.22 -13.24 -12.00
CA LEU A 110 -1.75 -14.52 -12.50
C LEU A 110 -1.48 -14.71 -14.00
N VAL A 111 -1.58 -13.64 -14.78
CA VAL A 111 -1.22 -13.64 -16.20
C VAL A 111 0.28 -13.85 -16.38
N ALA A 112 1.12 -13.19 -15.57
CA ALA A 112 2.58 -13.30 -15.65
C ALA A 112 3.11 -14.71 -15.32
N ILE A 113 2.40 -15.47 -14.48
CA ILE A 113 2.72 -16.88 -14.19
C ILE A 113 2.01 -17.87 -15.11
N GLU A 114 1.34 -17.39 -16.17
CA GLU A 114 0.56 -18.20 -17.12
C GLU A 114 -0.54 -19.08 -16.49
N VAL A 115 -1.03 -18.74 -15.29
CA VAL A 115 -2.15 -19.46 -14.66
C VAL A 115 -3.48 -19.10 -15.32
N ILE A 116 -3.59 -17.87 -15.83
CA ILE A 116 -4.76 -17.40 -16.60
C ILE A 116 -4.24 -16.84 -17.93
N SER A 117 -4.86 -17.26 -19.04
CA SER A 117 -4.59 -16.67 -20.34
C SER A 117 -5.05 -15.20 -20.36
N PRO A 118 -4.33 -14.27 -21.01
CA PRO A 118 -4.81 -12.90 -21.20
C PRO A 118 -6.24 -12.82 -21.77
N ALA A 119 -6.63 -13.79 -22.61
CA ALA A 119 -7.98 -13.90 -23.17
C ALA A 119 -9.02 -14.31 -22.12
N GLU A 120 -8.67 -15.23 -21.22
CA GLU A 120 -9.53 -15.65 -20.10
C GLU A 120 -9.66 -14.56 -19.04
N ALA A 121 -8.62 -13.77 -18.80
CA ALA A 121 -8.68 -12.63 -17.89
C ALA A 121 -9.69 -11.56 -18.37
N GLY A 122 -9.77 -11.31 -19.68
CA GLY A 122 -10.75 -10.38 -20.27
C GLY A 122 -12.19 -10.89 -20.23
N LEU A 123 -12.41 -12.19 -20.48
CA LEU A 123 -13.73 -12.81 -20.48
C LEU A 123 -14.32 -12.91 -19.06
N ASN A 124 -13.50 -13.27 -18.05
CA ASN A 124 -13.95 -13.35 -16.66
C ASN A 124 -14.42 -12.00 -16.09
N VAL A 125 -13.90 -10.88 -16.61
CA VAL A 125 -14.37 -9.54 -16.25
C VAL A 125 -15.71 -9.25 -16.92
N LYS A 126 -15.85 -9.60 -18.21
CA LYS A 126 -17.08 -9.38 -18.97
C LYS A 126 -18.26 -10.17 -18.40
N ASP A 127 -18.08 -11.46 -18.13
CA ASP A 127 -19.15 -12.36 -17.65
C ASP A 127 -19.62 -11.98 -16.24
N LYS A 128 -18.74 -11.43 -15.40
CA LYS A 128 -19.13 -10.89 -14.09
C LYS A 128 -19.88 -9.57 -14.18
N ILE A 129 -19.57 -8.71 -15.15
CA ILE A 129 -20.31 -7.47 -15.37
C ILE A 129 -21.73 -7.77 -15.86
N GLU A 130 -21.91 -8.71 -16.78
CA GLU A 130 -23.23 -9.11 -17.29
C GLU A 130 -24.13 -9.68 -16.17
N ASN A 131 -23.59 -10.54 -15.30
CA ASN A 131 -24.33 -11.10 -14.17
C ASN A 131 -24.68 -10.10 -13.04
N ILE A 132 -24.04 -8.93 -12.99
CA ILE A 132 -24.39 -7.85 -12.06
C ILE A 132 -25.47 -6.93 -12.66
N SER A 133 -25.61 -6.93 -13.98
CA SER A 133 -26.59 -6.13 -14.72
C SER A 133 -27.92 -6.84 -15.02
N SER A 134 -28.04 -8.13 -14.68
CA SER A 134 -29.26 -8.94 -14.75
C SER A 134 -29.92 -9.10 -13.39
#